data_AF-A0A5C5WBX1-F1
#
_entry.id   AF-A0A5C5WBX1-F1
#
_cell.length_a   1.000
_cell.length_b   1.000
_cell.length_c   1.000
_cell.angle_alpha   90.00
_cell.angle_beta   90.00
_cell.angle_gamma   90.00
#
_symmetry.space_group_name_H-M   'P 1'
#
loop_
_entity.id
_entity.type
_entity.pdbx_description
1 polymer ?
#
loop_
_entity_poly.entity_id
_entity_poly.type
_entity_poly.pdbx_seq_one_letter_code
_entity_poly.pdbx_strand_id
1 'polypeptide(L)' 'MSAQTKRRSEPSMVDPQALYSLPEFKRVTRLGPSFFRRAKAAGVELPMLRAGRCKFIRGRDAIEFIERAAAI' A
#
# COMPACT_ATOMS: atom_id res chain seq x y z
N MET A 1 -36.82 1.31 -7.59
CA MET A 1 -35.78 1.46 -6.54
C MET A 1 -34.58 0.63 -6.94
N SER A 2 -33.54 1.25 -7.50
CA SER A 2 -32.36 0.54 -8.01
C SER A 2 -31.44 0.22 -6.84
N ALA A 3 -31.29 -1.07 -6.52
CA ALA A 3 -30.38 -1.55 -5.50
C ALA A 3 -28.94 -1.15 -5.86
N GLN A 4 -28.38 -0.22 -5.10
CA GLN A 4 -26.98 0.21 -5.22
C GLN A 4 -26.09 -0.95 -4.78
N THR A 5 -25.70 -1.78 -5.74
CA THR A 5 -24.71 -2.84 -5.53
C THR A 5 -23.41 -2.15 -5.12
N LYS A 6 -23.03 -2.29 -3.84
CA LYS A 6 -21.74 -1.83 -3.32
C LYS A 6 -20.66 -2.41 -4.23
N ARG A 7 -20.07 -1.60 -5.11
CA ARG A 7 -18.90 -2.00 -5.90
C ARG A 7 -17.81 -2.36 -4.91
N ARG A 8 -17.64 -3.67 -4.69
CA ARG A 8 -16.51 -4.26 -3.99
C ARG A 8 -15.31 -3.87 -4.85
N SER A 9 -14.70 -2.75 -4.51
CA SER A 9 -13.63 -2.16 -5.29
C SER A 9 -12.49 -3.15 -5.19
N GLU A 10 -12.19 -3.78 -6.31
CA GLU A 10 -11.01 -4.63 -6.45
C GLU A 10 -9.81 -3.82 -5.96
N PRO A 11 -8.88 -4.42 -5.20
CA PRO A 11 -7.63 -3.76 -4.88
C PRO A 11 -7.03 -3.29 -6.20
N SER A 12 -6.93 -1.98 -6.37
CA SER A 12 -6.35 -1.40 -7.58
C SER A 12 -4.91 -1.90 -7.63
N MET A 13 -4.55 -2.59 -8.70
CA MET A 13 -3.20 -3.12 -8.87
C MET A 13 -2.19 -2.00 -8.67
N VAL A 14 -1.17 -2.22 -7.82
CA VAL A 14 -0.11 -1.23 -7.62
C VAL A 14 0.67 -1.14 -8.93
N ASP A 15 0.70 0.04 -9.54
CA ASP A 15 1.49 0.29 -10.74
C ASP A 15 2.97 0.42 -10.34
N PRO A 16 3.86 -0.46 -10.83
CA PRO A 16 5.27 -0.45 -10.45
C PRO A 16 6.00 0.86 -10.83
N GLN A 17 5.52 1.58 -11.84
CA GLN A 17 6.12 2.83 -12.33
C GLN A 17 5.54 4.09 -11.67
N ALA A 18 4.47 3.96 -10.88
CA ALA A 18 3.85 5.08 -10.21
C ALA A 18 4.60 5.50 -8.93
N LEU A 19 4.43 6.77 -8.56
CA LEU A 19 4.85 7.31 -7.27
C LEU A 19 3.61 7.63 -6.43
N TYR A 20 3.42 6.90 -5.35
CA TYR A 20 2.27 7.06 -4.47
C TYR A 20 2.64 7.93 -3.27
N SER A 21 1.80 8.90 -2.91
CA SER A 21 1.87 9.44 -1.55
C SER A 21 1.45 8.36 -0.54
N LEU A 22 1.92 8.46 0.71
CA LEU A 22 1.54 7.51 1.76
C LEU A 22 0.00 7.35 1.93
N PRO A 23 -0.81 8.43 1.91
CA PRO A 23 -2.27 8.30 1.94
C PRO A 23 -2.85 7.55 0.73
N GLU A 24 -2.33 7.81 -0.48
CA GLU A 24 -2.79 7.14 -1.69
C GLU A 24 -2.43 5.66 -1.71
N PHE A 25 -1.21 5.32 -1.31
CA PHE A 25 -0.77 3.94 -1.18
C PHE A 25 -1.70 3.14 -0.26
N LYS A 26 -2.06 3.69 0.91
CA LYS A 26 -3.00 3.04 1.83
C LYS A 26 -4.40 2.87 1.22
N ARG A 27 -4.86 3.84 0.44
CA ARG A 27 -6.16 3.79 -0.26
C ARG A 27 -6.19 2.73 -1.35
N VAL A 28 -5.12 2.63 -2.15
CA VAL A 28 -4.96 1.67 -3.26
C VAL A 28 -4.87 0.25 -2.73
N THR A 29 -4.01 0.02 -1.74
CA THR A 29 -3.72 -1.33 -1.22
C THR A 29 -4.71 -1.84 -0.17
N ARG A 30 -5.46 -0.93 0.49
CA ARG A 30 -6.39 -1.25 1.59
C ARG A 30 -5.74 -1.96 2.78
N LEU A 31 -4.42 -1.87 2.91
CA LEU A 31 -3.69 -2.50 4.00
C LEU A 31 -3.96 -1.76 5.31
N GLY A 32 -4.39 -2.53 6.31
CA GLY A 32 -4.70 -2.02 7.64
C GLY A 32 -3.44 -1.81 8.51
N PRO A 33 -3.56 -1.07 9.63
CA PRO A 33 -2.44 -0.85 10.56
C PRO A 33 -1.81 -2.13 11.11
N SER A 34 -2.60 -3.21 11.25
CA SER A 34 -2.13 -4.53 11.71
C SER A 34 -1.12 -5.15 10.75
N PHE A 35 -1.32 -4.99 9.44
CA PHE A 35 -0.40 -5.49 8.41
C PHE A 35 0.97 -4.83 8.54
N PHE A 36 1.00 -3.50 8.61
CA PHE A 36 2.25 -2.74 8.79
C PHE A 36 2.95 -3.07 10.11
N ARG A 37 2.18 -3.30 11.19
CA ARG A 37 2.75 -3.68 12.49
C ARG A 37 3.42 -5.05 12.41
N ARG A 38 2.77 -6.04 11.78
CA ARG A 38 3.35 -7.37 11.56
C ARG A 38 4.61 -7.32 10.70
N ALA A 39 4.54 -6.63 9.56
CA ALA A 39 5.69 -6.45 8.67
C ALA A 39 6.88 -5.82 9.41
N LYS A 40 6.63 -4.75 10.18
CA LYS A 40 7.67 -4.09 10.99
C LYS A 40 8.25 -5.03 12.06
N ALA A 41 7.42 -5.81 12.74
CA ALA A 41 7.87 -6.76 13.76
C ALA A 41 8.76 -7.87 13.17
N ALA A 42 8.56 -8.20 11.89
CA ALA A 42 9.38 -9.15 11.15
C ALA A 42 10.58 -8.53 10.42
N GLY A 43 10.84 -7.23 10.62
CA GLY A 43 11.96 -6.53 9.96
C GLY A 43 11.74 -6.25 8.46
N VAL A 44 10.51 -6.38 7.96
CA VAL A 44 10.16 -5.97 6.59
C VAL A 44 9.80 -4.49 6.59
N GLU A 45 10.70 -3.67 6.04
CA GLU A 45 10.54 -2.22 5.97
C GLU A 45 9.97 -1.78 4.62
N LEU A 46 9.15 -0.72 4.64
CA LEU A 46 8.62 -0.08 3.44
C LEU A 46 9.50 1.13 3.08
N PRO A 47 10.25 1.09 1.96
CA PRO A 47 11.03 2.23 1.52
C PRO A 47 10.13 3.44 1.25
N MET A 48 10.46 4.58 1.86
CA MET A 48 9.75 5.83 1.66
C MET A 48 10.71 6.95 1.25
N LEU A 49 10.40 7.63 0.16
CA LEU A 49 11.03 8.88 -0.24
C LEU A 49 10.36 10.04 0.51
N ARG A 50 11.15 10.96 1.05
CA ARG A 50 10.63 12.20 1.64
C ARG A 50 10.93 13.39 0.74
N ALA A 51 9.91 14.15 0.37
CA ALA A 51 10.07 15.44 -0.29
C ALA A 51 9.28 16.48 0.51
N GLY A 52 10.02 17.34 1.22
CA GLY A 52 9.46 18.29 2.19
C GLY A 52 8.69 17.59 3.33
N ARG A 53 7.42 17.95 3.49
CA ARG A 53 6.51 17.35 4.50
C ARG A 53 5.79 16.10 3.99
N CYS A 54 5.93 15.77 2.71
CA CYS A 54 5.25 14.65 2.08
C CYS A 54 6.14 13.40 2.03
N LYS A 55 5.51 12.23 2.19
CA LYS A 55 6.12 10.91 2.06
C LYS A 55 5.57 10.23 0.83
N PHE A 56 6.45 9.68 0.01
CA PHE A 56 6.16 9.00 -1.23
C PHE A 56 6.75 7.60 -1.22
N ILE A 57 6.14 6.71 -1.98
CA ILE A 57 6.50 5.30 -2.13
C ILE A 57 6.49 5.00 -3.62
N ARG A 58 7.59 4.43 -4.14
CA ARG A 58 7.60 3.96 -5.52
C ARG A 58 6.79 2.68 -5.60
N GLY A 59 6.01 2.51 -6.66
CA GLY A 59 5.18 1.33 -6.86
C GLY A 59 5.95 0.02 -6.77
N ARG A 60 7.12 -0.07 -7.39
CA ARG A 60 8.00 -1.24 -7.31
C ARG A 60 8.42 -1.58 -5.86
N ASP A 61 8.78 -0.56 -5.07
CA ASP A 61 9.24 -0.74 -3.67
C ASP A 61 8.03 -1.16 -2.80
N ALA A 62 6.84 -0.66 -3.13
CA ALA A 62 5.58 -1.08 -2.53
C ALA A 62 5.23 -2.55 -2.82
N ILE A 63 5.41 -3.01 -4.07
CA ILE A 63 5.16 -4.39 -4.47
C ILE A 63 6.11 -5.32 -3.71
N GLU A 64 7.42 -5.03 -3.71
CA GLU A 64 8.42 -5.83 -2.99
C GLU A 64 8.09 -5.90 -1.49
N PHE A 65 7.71 -4.77 -0.88
CA PHE A 65 7.28 -4.74 0.52
C PHE A 65 6.08 -5.65 0.77
N ILE A 66 5.06 -5.62 -0.09
CA ILE A 66 3.86 -6.45 0.05
C ILE A 66 4.19 -7.93 -0.09
N GLU A 67 5.01 -8.30 -1.07
CA GLU A 67 5.45 -9.68 -1.30
C GLU A 67 6.20 -10.24 -0.09
N ARG A 68 7.18 -9.47 0.43
CA ARG A 68 7.95 -9.85 1.62
C ARG A 68 7.07 -9.92 2.87
N ALA A 69 6.13 -8.98 3.01
CA ALA A 69 5.25 -8.95 4.17
C ALA A 69 4.16 -10.05 4.13
N ALA A 70 3.76 -10.51 2.94
CA ALA A 70 2.81 -11.61 2.76
C ALA A 70 3.46 -12.98 3.01
N ALA A 71 4.79 -13.08 2.94
CA ALA A 71 5.54 -14.30 3.20
C ALA A 71 5.79 -14.59 4.71
N ILE A 72 5.29 -13.74 5.62
CA ILE A 72 5.42 -13.85 7.09
C ILE A 72 4.18 -14.49 7.72
#